data_AF-A0A5N5DC22-F1
#
_entry.id   AF-A0A5N5DC22-F1
#
_cell.length_a   1.000
_cell.length_b   1.000
_cell.length_c   1.000
_cell.angle_alpha   90.00
_cell.angle_beta   90.00
_cell.angle_gamma   90.00
#
_symmetry.space_group_name_H-M   'P 1'
#
loop_
_entity.id
_entity.type
_entity.pdbx_description
1 polymer ?
#
loop_
_entity_poly.entity_id
_entity_poly.type
_entity_poly.pdbx_seq_one_letter_code
_entity_poly.pdbx_strand_id
1 'polypeptide(L)'
;MDPMEPPVQNGDDSSQQLFEEARRRVDSQTPNHDSPSRQLLMEFSRMLIDSDRKFHSELDRASAEQEKKHLEALAAAAAEHERVRQSAERVAEKFRLQVEQERRRREEYEHRELERIRQENARIEAQTRQRQLDEVKRKEEEQRRAAEEARALEVAEERLRKQKAQEEADAAKRKAEQEERERKEREESAAAAAAAKARAEEAANIQQAPAPAVTNGAATATAARPPAGTNSALVSPLTEREAVHKEYLEIHQRLKPLREKFKQEFRRDPALKEFSNIRRQIRQKIGQLVPGAKENKQMLQNIRDCFTQAVNAPCFTIDVKPFLASSTQAQLPPGPFQISALLIWLFNCFAKDIINQLCTEAGVKPAAADPIGIVAVSILGNPQYCINGQIPFTDILLAKYHKCCGVLFGIYGPEKSQRGRQRLGWRQIGGEWITDQSHLERMTGLGAGWASLALRKIKVGSALVHPLPNAHYWRAFSRIVNTPPHEATPTHYMVLKAMLEGDSIDRFIQCYGQPALVALRKGLIEFPQGNPSVAAKSMAAMVETIKKEKMLTL
;
A
#
# COMPACT_ATOMS: atom_id res chain seq x y z
N MET A 1 -19.56 -36.80 39.96
CA MET A 1 -20.95 -36.74 39.45
C MET A 1 -20.80 -36.25 38.03
N ASP A 2 -20.78 -37.13 37.03
CA ASP A 2 -21.33 -38.50 36.99
C ASP A 2 -20.28 -39.64 37.15
N PRO A 3 -20.68 -40.92 37.23
CA PRO A 3 -19.77 -42.04 37.50
C PRO A 3 -19.27 -42.74 36.22
N MET A 4 -18.13 -43.44 36.32
CA MET A 4 -17.67 -44.35 35.25
C MET A 4 -18.28 -45.74 35.42
N GLU A 5 -18.58 -46.39 34.30
CA GLU A 5 -18.96 -47.81 34.25
C GLU A 5 -17.75 -48.72 34.49
N PRO A 6 -17.81 -49.70 35.41
CA PRO A 6 -16.78 -50.74 35.54
C PRO A 6 -17.01 -51.88 34.52
N PRO A 7 -15.95 -52.52 34.00
CA PRO A 7 -16.09 -53.68 33.13
C PRO A 7 -16.61 -54.91 33.88
N VAL A 8 -17.35 -55.77 33.17
CA VAL A 8 -18.09 -56.91 33.73
C VAL A 8 -17.14 -58.01 34.21
N GLN A 9 -17.19 -58.36 35.49
CA GLN A 9 -16.73 -59.67 35.99
C GLN A 9 -17.74 -60.74 35.60
N ASN A 10 -17.31 -61.79 34.89
CA ASN A 10 -18.15 -62.95 34.58
C ASN A 10 -17.29 -64.19 34.34
N GLY A 11 -17.61 -65.29 35.04
CA GLY A 11 -17.20 -66.65 34.66
C GLY A 11 -15.86 -67.17 35.17
N ASP A 12 -15.74 -67.46 36.48
CA ASP A 12 -14.65 -68.29 37.01
C ASP A 12 -15.07 -69.30 38.11
N ASP A 13 -16.24 -69.12 38.75
CA ASP A 13 -16.75 -70.04 39.79
C ASP A 13 -17.09 -71.47 39.29
N SER A 14 -17.63 -71.59 38.07
CA SER A 14 -18.04 -72.88 37.50
C SER A 14 -16.85 -73.79 37.16
N SER A 15 -15.68 -73.21 36.91
CA SER A 15 -14.43 -73.92 36.64
C SER A 15 -13.93 -74.69 37.86
N GLN A 16 -14.01 -74.08 39.04
CA GLN A 16 -13.39 -74.60 40.26
C GLN A 16 -14.23 -75.72 40.90
N GLN A 17 -15.56 -75.58 40.91
CA GLN A 17 -16.48 -76.58 41.47
C GLN A 17 -16.36 -77.94 40.77
N LEU A 18 -16.22 -77.97 39.43
CA LEU A 18 -16.01 -79.20 38.66
C LEU A 18 -14.67 -79.90 39.01
N PHE A 19 -13.63 -79.15 39.33
CA PHE A 19 -12.34 -79.70 39.75
C PHE A 19 -12.36 -80.27 41.19
N GLU A 20 -13.12 -79.67 42.10
CA GLU A 20 -13.32 -80.22 43.45
C GLU A 20 -14.18 -81.48 43.44
N GLU A 21 -15.28 -81.50 42.68
CA GLU A 21 -16.16 -82.67 42.58
C GLU A 21 -15.47 -83.86 41.89
N ALA A 22 -14.60 -83.60 40.91
CA ALA A 22 -13.73 -84.61 40.32
C ALA A 22 -12.75 -85.22 41.33
N ARG A 23 -12.18 -84.41 42.25
CA ARG A 23 -11.28 -84.92 43.31
C ARG A 23 -12.00 -85.84 44.30
N ARG A 24 -13.21 -85.48 44.76
CA ARG A 24 -13.96 -86.25 45.76
C ARG A 24 -14.39 -87.66 45.33
N ARG A 25 -14.26 -88.01 44.04
CA ARG A 25 -14.56 -89.37 43.53
C ARG A 25 -13.35 -90.30 43.44
N VAL A 26 -12.14 -89.86 43.78
CA VAL A 26 -10.89 -90.64 43.59
C VAL A 26 -10.46 -91.41 44.85
N ASP A 27 -10.89 -91.01 46.04
CA ASP A 27 -10.47 -91.60 47.34
C ASP A 27 -11.10 -92.98 47.66
N SER A 28 -11.42 -93.80 46.66
CA SER A 28 -12.04 -95.12 46.84
C SER A 28 -11.45 -96.26 45.96
N GLN A 29 -10.15 -96.19 45.66
CA GLN A 29 -9.36 -97.35 45.23
C GLN A 29 -7.86 -97.20 45.51
N THR A 30 -7.38 -97.84 46.58
CA THR A 30 -5.95 -98.13 46.76
C THR A 30 -5.50 -99.25 45.78
N PRO A 31 -4.22 -99.28 45.37
CA PRO A 31 -3.86 -99.77 44.04
C PRO A 31 -3.59 -101.27 43.97
N ASN A 32 -3.85 -101.84 42.80
CA ASN A 32 -3.15 -103.02 42.28
C ASN A 32 -2.44 -102.64 40.97
N HIS A 33 -1.24 -103.18 40.78
CA HIS A 33 -0.26 -102.67 39.81
C HIS A 33 -0.29 -103.37 38.43
N ASP A 34 0.52 -102.82 37.53
CA ASP A 34 1.08 -103.43 36.32
C ASP A 34 0.14 -103.78 35.15
N SER A 35 -0.05 -102.77 34.30
CA SER A 35 -0.07 -102.96 32.85
C SER A 35 0.87 -101.94 32.22
N PRO A 36 1.97 -102.35 31.54
CA PRO A 36 3.01 -101.43 31.06
C PRO A 36 2.51 -100.33 30.13
N SER A 37 1.51 -100.64 29.29
CA SER A 37 0.87 -99.66 28.39
C SER A 37 0.17 -98.53 29.14
N ARG A 38 -0.33 -98.77 30.36
CA ARG A 38 -1.00 -97.76 31.19
C ARG A 38 -0.01 -96.90 31.97
N GLN A 39 1.15 -97.45 32.34
CA GLN A 39 2.29 -96.70 32.89
C GLN A 39 2.85 -95.74 31.82
N LEU A 40 3.14 -96.24 30.61
CA LEU A 40 3.58 -95.41 29.47
C LEU A 40 2.58 -94.29 29.13
N LEU A 41 1.27 -94.55 29.21
CA LEU A 41 0.25 -93.52 28.98
C LEU A 41 0.27 -92.42 30.05
N MET A 42 0.51 -92.76 31.32
CA MET A 42 0.66 -91.78 32.41
C MET A 42 1.97 -91.00 32.30
N GLU A 43 3.08 -91.65 31.92
CA GLU A 43 4.36 -90.99 31.67
C GLU A 43 4.27 -90.00 30.49
N PHE A 44 3.61 -90.39 29.40
CA PHE A 44 3.38 -89.51 28.25
C PHE A 44 2.44 -88.33 28.59
N SER A 45 1.35 -88.59 29.34
CA SER A 45 0.46 -87.52 29.83
C SER A 45 1.19 -86.55 30.76
N ARG A 46 2.06 -87.05 31.65
CA ARG A 46 2.91 -86.21 32.50
C ARG A 46 3.93 -85.43 31.68
N MET A 47 4.55 -86.04 30.68
CA MET A 47 5.51 -85.39 29.78
C MET A 47 4.87 -84.23 29.01
N LEU A 48 3.61 -84.39 28.55
CA LEU A 48 2.83 -83.31 27.93
C LEU A 48 2.52 -82.18 28.92
N ILE A 49 2.03 -82.49 30.12
CA ILE A 49 1.77 -81.47 31.15
C ILE A 49 3.05 -80.70 31.52
N ASP A 50 4.19 -81.39 31.62
CA ASP A 50 5.49 -80.79 31.93
C ASP A 50 6.14 -80.11 30.70
N SER A 51 5.71 -80.38 29.45
CA SER A 51 6.09 -79.59 28.26
C SER A 51 5.25 -78.33 28.11
N ASP A 52 3.94 -78.43 28.30
CA ASP A 52 3.01 -77.30 28.18
C ASP A 52 3.31 -76.25 29.25
N ARG A 53 3.60 -76.68 30.49
CA ARG A 53 4.08 -75.80 31.57
C ARG A 53 5.39 -75.09 31.23
N LYS A 54 6.34 -75.75 30.57
CA LYS A 54 7.59 -75.12 30.11
C LYS A 54 7.31 -74.12 29.01
N PHE A 55 6.50 -74.47 28.02
CA PHE A 55 6.12 -73.60 26.92
C PHE A 55 5.42 -72.32 27.41
N HIS A 56 4.45 -72.45 28.33
CA HIS A 56 3.81 -71.29 28.96
C HIS A 56 4.82 -70.47 29.79
N SER A 57 5.66 -71.11 30.62
CA SER A 57 6.69 -70.39 31.39
C SER A 57 7.74 -69.68 30.51
N GLU A 58 8.02 -70.17 29.31
CA GLU A 58 8.90 -69.51 28.34
C GLU A 58 8.19 -68.36 27.63
N LEU A 59 6.90 -68.52 27.30
CA LEU A 59 6.05 -67.47 26.72
C LEU A 59 5.84 -66.30 27.69
N ASP A 60 5.58 -66.59 28.97
CA ASP A 60 5.42 -65.60 30.03
C ASP A 60 6.74 -64.82 30.24
N ARG A 61 7.88 -65.54 30.25
CA ARG A 61 9.21 -64.91 30.34
C ARG A 61 9.50 -64.02 29.13
N ALA A 62 9.22 -64.50 27.91
CA ALA A 62 9.41 -63.71 26.69
C ALA A 62 8.52 -62.45 26.69
N SER A 63 7.28 -62.56 27.17
CA SER A 63 6.34 -61.45 27.30
C SER A 63 6.84 -60.41 28.31
N ALA A 64 7.28 -60.83 29.49
CA ALA A 64 7.86 -59.94 30.51
C ALA A 64 9.17 -59.28 30.03
N GLU A 65 10.02 -60.00 29.29
CA GLU A 65 11.21 -59.43 28.66
C GLU A 65 10.87 -58.39 27.58
N GLN A 66 9.77 -58.56 26.85
CA GLN A 66 9.29 -57.60 25.85
C GLN A 66 8.63 -56.37 26.48
N GLU A 67 7.80 -56.56 27.51
CA GLU A 67 7.20 -55.46 28.28
C GLU A 67 8.29 -54.58 28.90
N LYS A 68 9.30 -55.19 29.53
CA LYS A 68 10.44 -54.45 30.09
C LYS A 68 11.14 -53.57 29.05
N LYS A 69 11.44 -54.13 27.86
CA LYS A 69 12.06 -53.37 26.75
C LYS A 69 11.16 -52.22 26.27
N HIS A 70 9.84 -52.40 26.28
CA HIS A 70 8.89 -51.34 25.93
C HIS A 70 8.84 -50.22 26.99
N LEU A 71 8.84 -50.58 28.29
CA LEU A 71 8.92 -49.62 29.39
C LEU A 71 10.24 -48.83 29.38
N GLU A 72 11.36 -49.49 29.13
CA GLU A 72 12.67 -48.85 28.95
C GLU A 72 12.68 -47.87 27.76
N ALA A 73 12.08 -48.25 26.62
CA ALA A 73 11.93 -47.38 25.46
C ALA A 73 11.03 -46.16 25.72
N LEU A 74 9.91 -46.34 26.43
CA LEU A 74 9.03 -45.24 26.84
C LEU A 74 9.73 -44.28 27.80
N ALA A 75 10.50 -44.80 28.77
CA ALA A 75 11.29 -43.98 29.69
C ALA A 75 12.38 -43.15 28.97
N ALA A 76 13.08 -43.77 28.01
CA ALA A 76 14.06 -43.07 27.18
C ALA A 76 13.43 -41.98 26.30
N ALA A 77 12.27 -42.26 25.69
CA ALA A 77 11.51 -41.27 24.92
C ALA A 77 11.05 -40.09 25.79
N ALA A 78 10.54 -40.36 27.00
CA ALA A 78 10.14 -39.32 27.95
C ALA A 78 11.32 -38.42 28.37
N ALA A 79 12.50 -39.01 28.63
CA ALA A 79 13.70 -38.25 28.97
C ALA A 79 14.17 -37.34 27.82
N GLU A 80 14.09 -37.81 26.56
CA GLU A 80 14.40 -36.98 25.38
C GLU A 80 13.37 -35.87 25.15
N HIS A 81 12.07 -36.16 25.31
CA HIS A 81 11.02 -35.13 25.26
C HIS A 81 11.23 -34.03 26.30
N GLU A 82 11.62 -34.40 27.54
CA GLU A 82 11.94 -33.44 28.60
C GLU A 82 13.20 -32.61 28.27
N ARG A 83 14.25 -33.25 27.75
CA ARG A 83 15.47 -32.57 27.29
C ARG A 83 15.18 -31.54 26.19
N VAL A 84 14.33 -31.89 25.23
CA VAL A 84 13.87 -30.99 24.16
C VAL A 84 13.01 -29.86 24.73
N ARG A 85 12.09 -30.14 25.66
CA ARG A 85 11.23 -29.14 26.33
C ARG A 85 12.07 -28.08 27.04
N GLN A 86 13.00 -28.49 27.90
CA GLN A 86 13.87 -27.55 28.62
C GLN A 86 14.77 -26.74 27.66
N SER A 87 15.19 -27.33 26.55
CA SER A 87 15.95 -26.60 25.51
C SER A 87 15.09 -25.52 24.85
N ALA A 88 13.86 -25.86 24.48
CA ALA A 88 12.89 -24.93 23.90
C ALA A 88 12.51 -23.79 24.85
N GLU A 89 12.31 -24.09 26.15
CA GLU A 89 12.03 -23.09 27.19
C GLU A 89 13.18 -22.07 27.32
N ARG A 90 14.44 -22.52 27.37
CA ARG A 90 15.62 -21.63 27.40
C ARG A 90 15.75 -20.77 26.14
N VAL A 91 15.39 -21.29 24.97
CA VAL A 91 15.39 -20.52 23.70
C VAL A 91 14.26 -19.49 23.69
N ALA A 92 13.05 -19.87 24.13
CA ALA A 92 11.91 -18.97 24.24
C ALA A 92 12.17 -17.82 25.24
N GLU A 93 12.82 -18.11 26.37
CA GLU A 93 13.22 -17.07 27.33
C GLU A 93 14.26 -16.10 26.76
N LYS A 94 15.32 -16.60 26.09
CA LYS A 94 16.30 -15.74 25.41
C LYS A 94 15.64 -14.84 24.36
N PHE A 95 14.72 -15.39 23.58
CA PHE A 95 13.97 -14.61 22.59
C PHE A 95 13.05 -13.57 23.24
N ARG A 96 12.35 -13.92 24.34
CA ARG A 96 11.55 -12.97 25.14
C ARG A 96 12.38 -11.79 25.64
N LEU A 97 13.58 -12.05 26.18
CA LEU A 97 14.50 -11.02 26.65
C LEU A 97 15.02 -10.14 25.51
N GLN A 98 15.35 -10.71 24.35
CA GLN A 98 15.76 -9.94 23.16
C GLN A 98 14.64 -9.03 22.65
N VAL A 99 13.40 -9.52 22.56
CA VAL A 99 12.23 -8.73 22.16
C VAL A 99 11.96 -7.59 23.14
N GLU A 100 12.13 -7.81 24.44
CA GLU A 100 11.98 -6.73 25.43
C GLU A 100 13.09 -5.68 25.33
N GLN A 101 14.36 -6.09 25.14
CA GLN A 101 15.47 -5.17 24.94
C GLN A 101 15.33 -4.34 23.65
N GLU A 102 14.88 -4.95 22.55
CA GLU A 102 14.54 -4.20 21.33
C GLU A 102 13.39 -3.22 21.56
N ARG A 103 12.33 -3.64 22.28
CA ARG A 103 11.20 -2.76 22.59
C ARG A 103 11.66 -1.54 23.39
N ARG A 104 12.44 -1.73 24.46
CA ARG A 104 12.99 -0.61 25.26
C ARG A 104 13.84 0.33 24.40
N ARG A 105 14.70 -0.19 23.51
CA ARG A 105 15.49 0.62 22.57
C ARG A 105 14.63 1.44 21.60
N ARG A 106 13.51 0.88 21.12
CA ARG A 106 12.55 1.60 20.26
C ARG A 106 11.83 2.70 21.04
N GLU A 107 11.34 2.39 22.24
CA GLU A 107 10.67 3.36 23.13
C GLU A 107 11.61 4.51 23.54
N GLU A 108 12.89 4.22 23.83
CA GLU A 108 13.92 5.25 24.05
C GLU A 108 14.20 6.11 22.81
N TYR A 109 14.26 5.51 21.62
CA TYR A 109 14.50 6.26 20.38
C TYR A 109 13.32 7.17 20.04
N GLU A 110 12.09 6.66 20.15
CA GLU A 110 10.86 7.44 19.98
C GLU A 110 10.76 8.58 20.99
N HIS A 111 11.17 8.38 22.25
CA HIS A 111 11.20 9.44 23.26
C HIS A 111 12.18 10.56 22.89
N ARG A 112 13.43 10.21 22.56
CA ARG A 112 14.46 11.18 22.13
C ARG A 112 14.05 11.95 20.88
N GLU A 113 13.35 11.30 19.95
CA GLU A 113 12.86 11.97 18.73
C GLU A 113 11.69 12.92 19.01
N LEU A 114 10.76 12.54 19.90
CA LEU A 114 9.70 13.42 20.38
C LEU A 114 10.26 14.63 21.14
N GLU A 115 11.35 14.47 21.91
CA GLU A 115 12.06 15.59 22.53
C GLU A 115 12.72 16.51 21.50
N ARG A 116 13.40 15.97 20.48
CA ARG A 116 13.98 16.77 19.38
C ARG A 116 12.90 17.57 18.64
N ILE A 117 11.78 16.95 18.30
CA ILE A 117 10.64 17.61 17.64
C ILE A 117 10.04 18.71 18.53
N ARG A 118 9.89 18.47 19.85
CA ARG A 118 9.41 19.50 20.79
C ARG A 118 10.36 20.70 20.87
N GLN A 119 11.67 20.46 20.94
CA GLN A 119 12.67 21.53 21.01
C GLN A 119 12.69 22.37 19.72
N GLU A 120 12.58 21.74 18.55
CA GLU A 120 12.59 22.46 17.28
C GLU A 120 11.26 23.20 17.02
N ASN A 121 10.11 22.63 17.36
CA ASN A 121 8.83 23.33 17.32
C ASN A 121 8.84 24.57 18.23
N ALA A 122 9.37 24.45 19.46
CA ALA A 122 9.48 25.59 20.38
C ALA A 122 10.39 26.72 19.84
N ARG A 123 11.44 26.38 19.08
CA ARG A 123 12.28 27.37 18.37
C ARG A 123 11.53 28.05 17.23
N ILE A 124 10.75 27.31 16.45
CA ILE A 124 9.93 27.84 15.35
C ILE A 124 8.82 28.75 15.90
N GLU A 125 8.17 28.38 17.01
CA GLU A 125 7.17 29.21 17.70
C GLU A 125 7.80 30.49 18.28
N ALA A 126 8.98 30.39 18.91
CA ALA A 126 9.71 31.57 19.37
C ALA A 126 10.10 32.51 18.21
N GLN A 127 10.61 31.96 17.11
CA GLN A 127 11.03 32.76 15.94
C GLN A 127 9.84 33.41 15.22
N THR A 128 8.72 32.71 15.07
CA THR A 128 7.50 33.28 14.46
C THR A 128 6.89 34.37 15.34
N ARG A 129 6.83 34.16 16.67
CA ARG A 129 6.40 35.20 17.63
C ARG A 129 7.30 36.43 17.61
N GLN A 130 8.61 36.26 17.50
CA GLN A 130 9.55 37.39 17.37
C GLN A 130 9.30 38.17 16.06
N ARG A 131 9.19 37.48 14.92
CA ARG A 131 8.87 38.12 13.62
C ARG A 131 7.55 38.89 13.65
N GLN A 132 6.51 38.37 14.32
CA GLN A 132 5.24 39.07 14.49
C GLN A 132 5.39 40.38 15.29
N LEU A 133 6.16 40.36 16.38
CA LEU A 133 6.42 41.55 17.19
C LEU A 133 7.21 42.61 16.40
N ASP A 134 8.19 42.19 15.61
CA ASP A 134 8.99 43.10 14.79
C ASP A 134 8.20 43.64 13.58
N GLU A 135 7.27 42.86 13.01
CA GLU A 135 6.34 43.32 11.96
C GLU A 135 5.33 44.36 12.50
N VAL A 136 4.80 44.16 13.71
CA VAL A 136 3.92 45.13 14.38
C VAL A 136 4.65 46.45 14.63
N LYS A 137 5.84 46.41 15.25
CA LYS A 137 6.66 47.62 15.49
C LYS A 137 6.95 48.39 14.20
N ARG A 138 7.28 47.69 13.11
CA ARG A 138 7.52 48.33 11.81
C ARG A 138 6.29 49.07 11.29
N LYS A 139 5.09 48.49 11.43
CA LYS A 139 3.83 49.14 11.04
C LYS A 139 3.50 50.34 11.93
N GLU A 140 3.76 50.26 13.23
CA GLU A 140 3.61 51.40 14.16
C GLU A 140 4.57 52.55 13.83
N GLU A 141 5.83 52.26 13.50
CA GLU A 141 6.77 53.29 13.04
C GLU A 141 6.38 53.91 11.70
N GLU A 142 5.94 53.10 10.74
CA GLU A 142 5.52 53.54 9.40
C GLU A 142 4.27 54.42 9.49
N GLN A 143 3.28 54.04 10.30
CA GLN A 143 2.11 54.87 10.61
C GLN A 143 2.48 56.18 11.32
N ARG A 144 3.45 56.16 12.25
CA ARG A 144 3.91 57.38 12.93
C ARG A 144 4.55 58.37 11.96
N ARG A 145 5.41 57.88 11.05
CA ARG A 145 6.05 58.71 10.01
C ARG A 145 5.03 59.30 9.05
N ALA A 146 4.10 58.49 8.54
CA ALA A 146 3.04 58.97 7.64
C ALA A 146 2.13 60.03 8.30
N ALA A 147 1.83 59.89 9.60
CA ALA A 147 1.07 60.88 10.35
C ALA A 147 1.86 62.19 10.63
N GLU A 148 3.18 62.12 10.70
CA GLU A 148 4.07 63.28 10.85
C GLU A 148 4.24 64.03 9.52
N GLU A 149 4.45 63.30 8.42
CA GLU A 149 4.51 63.84 7.05
C GLU A 149 3.19 64.50 6.62
N ALA A 150 2.04 63.89 6.93
CA ALA A 150 0.73 64.47 6.64
C ALA A 150 0.50 65.82 7.35
N ARG A 151 0.91 65.94 8.62
CA ARG A 151 0.85 67.20 9.38
C ARG A 151 1.81 68.25 8.84
N ALA A 152 2.99 67.85 8.36
CA ALA A 152 3.94 68.76 7.74
C ALA A 152 3.39 69.34 6.42
N LEU A 153 2.71 68.52 5.62
CA LEU A 153 2.01 68.95 4.40
C LEU A 153 0.85 69.92 4.71
N GLU A 154 -0.01 69.60 5.66
CA GLU A 154 -1.14 70.47 6.06
C GLU A 154 -0.66 71.87 6.52
N VAL A 155 0.40 71.93 7.32
CA VAL A 155 1.02 73.19 7.76
C VAL A 155 1.70 73.93 6.59
N ALA A 156 2.25 73.22 5.60
CA ALA A 156 2.82 73.85 4.40
C ALA A 156 1.74 74.44 3.48
N GLU A 157 0.62 73.73 3.26
CA GLU A 157 -0.51 74.23 2.50
C GLU A 157 -1.17 75.45 3.17
N GLU A 158 -1.34 75.44 4.49
CA GLU A 158 -1.93 76.58 5.21
C GLU A 158 -1.03 77.84 5.11
N ARG A 159 0.30 77.67 5.17
CA ARG A 159 1.27 78.77 4.92
C ARG A 159 1.19 79.29 3.49
N LEU A 160 1.16 78.39 2.49
CA LEU A 160 1.12 78.76 1.08
C LEU A 160 -0.21 79.44 0.69
N ARG A 161 -1.32 79.05 1.35
CA ARG A 161 -2.62 79.73 1.25
C ARG A 161 -2.59 81.13 1.87
N LYS A 162 -1.94 81.30 3.03
CA LYS A 162 -1.74 82.62 3.67
C LYS A 162 -0.87 83.55 2.82
N GLN A 163 0.21 83.03 2.22
CA GLN A 163 1.05 83.80 1.29
C GLN A 163 0.27 84.27 0.06
N LYS A 164 -0.46 83.38 -0.63
CA LYS A 164 -1.28 83.76 -1.79
C LYS A 164 -2.33 84.83 -1.45
N ALA A 165 -2.98 84.72 -0.29
CA ALA A 165 -3.94 85.73 0.15
C ALA A 165 -3.30 87.12 0.42
N GLN A 166 -2.03 87.16 0.83
CA GLN A 166 -1.26 88.40 0.97
C GLN A 166 -0.83 88.96 -0.40
N GLU A 167 -0.33 88.10 -1.30
CA GLU A 167 0.04 88.47 -2.67
C GLU A 167 -1.14 89.01 -3.48
N GLU A 168 -2.32 88.39 -3.37
CA GLU A 168 -3.56 88.88 -4.00
C GLU A 168 -4.01 90.23 -3.44
N ALA A 169 -3.90 90.44 -2.12
CA ALA A 169 -4.27 91.70 -1.47
C ALA A 169 -3.34 92.86 -1.86
N ASP A 170 -2.03 92.62 -1.97
CA ASP A 170 -1.07 93.64 -2.40
C ASP A 170 -1.09 93.85 -3.93
N ALA A 171 -1.39 92.82 -4.72
CA ALA A 171 -1.66 92.97 -6.15
C ALA A 171 -2.94 93.80 -6.42
N ALA A 172 -3.98 93.65 -5.60
CA ALA A 172 -5.19 94.46 -5.69
C ALA A 172 -4.92 95.95 -5.41
N LYS A 173 -4.12 96.27 -4.38
CA LYS A 173 -3.68 97.65 -4.11
C LYS A 173 -2.88 98.24 -5.27
N ARG A 174 -1.88 97.51 -5.77
CA ARG A 174 -1.04 97.96 -6.90
C ARG A 174 -1.84 98.22 -8.16
N LYS A 175 -2.87 97.40 -8.44
CA LYS A 175 -3.78 97.65 -9.57
C LYS A 175 -4.59 98.94 -9.38
N ALA A 176 -5.14 99.20 -8.19
CA ALA A 176 -5.84 100.46 -7.91
C ALA A 176 -4.92 101.69 -8.06
N GLU A 177 -3.67 101.60 -7.60
CA GLU A 177 -2.67 102.67 -7.78
C GLU A 177 -2.23 102.84 -9.24
N GLN A 178 -2.20 101.77 -10.04
CA GLN A 178 -1.90 101.84 -11.48
C GLN A 178 -3.09 102.40 -12.29
N GLU A 179 -4.34 102.02 -11.99
CA GLU A 179 -5.52 102.54 -12.68
C GLU A 179 -5.69 104.06 -12.49
N GLU A 180 -5.33 104.60 -11.31
CA GLU A 180 -5.33 106.06 -11.08
C GLU A 180 -4.21 106.79 -11.86
N ARG A 181 -3.07 106.13 -12.10
CA ARG A 181 -1.95 106.67 -12.91
C ARG A 181 -2.21 106.56 -14.40
N GLU A 182 -2.66 105.42 -14.90
CA GLU A 182 -3.03 105.22 -16.31
C GLU A 182 -4.14 106.18 -16.76
N ARG A 183 -5.05 106.56 -15.86
CA ARG A 183 -6.06 107.59 -16.16
C ARG A 183 -5.46 108.98 -16.41
N LYS A 184 -4.35 109.31 -15.75
CA LYS A 184 -3.64 110.59 -15.92
C LYS A 184 -2.72 110.56 -17.15
N GLU A 185 -1.96 109.48 -17.31
CA GLU A 185 -1.05 109.32 -18.46
C GLU A 185 -1.79 109.19 -19.80
N ARG A 186 -3.03 108.65 -19.83
CA ARG A 186 -3.85 108.58 -21.06
C ARG A 186 -4.37 109.91 -21.60
N GLU A 187 -4.39 110.99 -20.81
CA GLU A 187 -4.73 112.32 -21.33
C GLU A 187 -3.53 112.95 -22.07
N GLU A 188 -2.30 112.66 -21.64
CA GLU A 188 -1.07 113.18 -22.27
C GLU A 188 -0.56 112.29 -23.42
N SER A 189 -0.71 110.95 -23.33
CA SER A 189 -0.18 110.02 -24.33
C SER A 189 -0.97 109.99 -25.66
N ALA A 190 -2.09 110.71 -25.77
CA ALA A 190 -2.92 110.75 -26.97
C ALA A 190 -2.31 111.60 -28.11
N ALA A 191 -1.29 112.42 -27.83
CA ALA A 191 -0.68 113.35 -28.79
C ALA A 191 0.57 112.81 -29.51
N ALA A 192 1.04 111.59 -29.21
CA ALA A 192 2.36 111.11 -29.63
C ALA A 192 2.35 109.78 -30.39
N ALA A 193 3.14 109.74 -31.49
CA ALA A 193 3.72 108.54 -32.09
C ALA A 193 2.76 107.43 -32.59
N ALA A 194 1.83 107.77 -33.49
CA ALA A 194 1.26 106.81 -34.45
C ALA A 194 2.31 106.40 -35.52
N ALA A 195 3.47 105.84 -35.11
CA ALA A 195 4.64 105.67 -35.98
C ALA A 195 5.63 104.55 -35.57
N ALA A 196 5.21 103.28 -35.57
CA ALA A 196 6.11 102.12 -35.76
C ALA A 196 5.31 100.87 -36.17
N LYS A 197 5.74 100.13 -37.22
CA LYS A 197 5.03 98.93 -37.72
C LYS A 197 5.99 97.92 -38.35
N ALA A 198 5.65 96.63 -38.19
CA ALA A 198 6.13 95.44 -38.93
C ALA A 198 7.54 94.85 -38.63
N ARG A 199 7.53 93.59 -38.15
CA ARG A 199 8.27 92.36 -38.60
C ARG A 199 7.66 91.17 -37.78
N ALA A 200 7.20 90.04 -38.32
CA ALA A 200 7.77 89.03 -39.26
C ALA A 200 8.72 88.02 -38.57
N GLU A 201 8.85 86.72 -38.86
CA GLU A 201 8.13 85.60 -39.59
C GLU A 201 9.03 84.32 -39.33
N GLU A 202 8.82 83.00 -39.53
CA GLU A 202 7.81 81.93 -39.85
C GLU A 202 8.56 80.54 -39.61
N ALA A 203 8.11 79.28 -39.81
CA ALA A 203 6.85 78.51 -39.69
C ALA A 203 7.14 76.98 -39.94
N ALA A 204 6.17 76.06 -39.70
CA ALA A 204 6.11 74.66 -40.21
C ALA A 204 7.21 73.64 -39.73
N ASN A 205 7.26 72.32 -40.02
CA ASN A 205 6.22 71.26 -40.22
C ASN A 205 6.74 69.81 -39.84
N ILE A 206 6.13 68.72 -40.35
CA ILE A 206 5.69 67.54 -39.54
C ILE A 206 5.64 66.19 -40.33
N GLN A 207 6.05 65.06 -39.71
CA GLN A 207 5.70 63.62 -39.99
C GLN A 207 6.09 63.01 -41.40
N GLN A 208 6.05 61.70 -41.77
CA GLN A 208 5.70 60.37 -41.16
C GLN A 208 6.46 59.17 -41.87
N ALA A 209 6.04 57.89 -41.73
CA ALA A 209 6.68 56.63 -42.27
C ALA A 209 5.63 55.61 -42.86
N PRO A 210 5.74 54.25 -42.99
CA PRO A 210 6.87 53.25 -43.07
C PRO A 210 6.70 52.00 -44.06
N ALA A 211 7.75 51.13 -44.21
CA ALA A 211 7.73 49.63 -44.42
C ALA A 211 7.12 48.94 -45.71
N PRO A 212 7.14 47.58 -45.94
CA PRO A 212 8.12 46.44 -45.70
C PRO A 212 8.31 45.40 -46.88
N ALA A 213 9.22 44.38 -46.82
CA ALA A 213 9.13 43.09 -47.58
C ALA A 213 10.10 41.87 -47.24
N VAL A 214 9.52 40.73 -46.79
CA VAL A 214 9.71 39.25 -47.05
C VAL A 214 11.02 38.56 -47.57
N THR A 215 11.43 37.38 -47.02
CA THR A 215 11.75 36.06 -47.72
C THR A 215 12.19 34.87 -46.80
N ASN A 216 12.34 33.64 -47.35
CA ASN A 216 12.32 32.30 -46.67
C ASN A 216 13.59 31.42 -46.82
N GLY A 217 13.69 30.33 -46.04
CA GLY A 217 14.61 29.18 -46.27
C GLY A 217 14.28 27.92 -45.43
N ALA A 218 14.59 26.70 -45.92
CA ALA A 218 14.28 25.41 -45.26
C ALA A 218 15.26 24.26 -45.62
N ALA A 219 15.36 23.21 -44.78
CA ALA A 219 16.25 22.05 -44.96
C ALA A 219 15.68 20.73 -44.37
N THR A 220 16.41 19.60 -44.52
CA THR A 220 15.83 18.25 -44.69
C THR A 220 16.17 17.19 -43.61
N ALA A 221 15.55 16.00 -43.78
CA ALA A 221 15.36 14.94 -42.78
C ALA A 221 16.50 13.92 -42.59
N THR A 222 16.36 13.07 -41.57
CA THR A 222 16.90 11.69 -41.55
C THR A 222 16.06 10.81 -40.62
N ALA A 223 15.98 9.50 -40.89
CA ALA A 223 15.23 8.53 -40.08
C ALA A 223 16.03 7.23 -39.89
N ALA A 224 16.01 6.67 -38.68
CA ALA A 224 16.80 5.49 -38.31
C ALA A 224 15.92 4.26 -38.03
N ARG A 225 16.49 3.07 -38.26
CA ARG A 225 15.84 1.75 -38.20
C ARG A 225 16.32 0.98 -36.96
N PRO A 226 15.44 0.37 -36.14
CA PRO A 226 15.86 -0.41 -34.97
C PRO A 226 16.38 -1.81 -35.36
N PRO A 227 17.36 -2.36 -34.61
CA PRO A 227 17.82 -3.75 -34.77
C PRO A 227 16.86 -4.75 -34.10
N ALA A 228 16.96 -6.02 -34.49
CA ALA A 228 16.14 -7.10 -33.92
C ALA A 228 16.62 -7.51 -32.51
N GLY A 229 15.66 -7.77 -31.61
CA GLY A 229 15.93 -8.25 -30.25
C GLY A 229 16.15 -9.76 -30.16
N THR A 230 17.02 -10.20 -29.27
CA THR A 230 17.28 -11.61 -28.98
C THR A 230 16.16 -12.23 -28.14
N ASN A 231 15.39 -13.15 -28.75
CA ASN A 231 14.30 -13.86 -28.07
C ASN A 231 14.84 -14.90 -27.07
N SER A 232 15.00 -14.51 -25.80
CA SER A 232 15.23 -15.45 -24.70
C SER A 232 13.90 -16.11 -24.29
N ALA A 233 13.85 -17.45 -24.36
CA ALA A 233 12.65 -18.25 -24.08
C ALA A 233 12.12 -18.14 -22.63
N LEU A 234 12.87 -17.51 -21.72
CA LEU A 234 12.48 -17.27 -20.32
C LEU A 234 11.70 -15.96 -20.11
N VAL A 235 11.51 -15.15 -21.16
CA VAL A 235 10.89 -13.82 -21.09
C VAL A 235 9.57 -13.80 -21.85
N SER A 236 8.45 -13.71 -21.11
CA SER A 236 7.09 -13.63 -21.65
C SER A 236 6.99 -12.48 -22.70
N PRO A 237 6.55 -12.75 -23.96
CA PRO A 237 6.56 -11.76 -25.04
C PRO A 237 5.77 -10.49 -24.74
N LEU A 238 6.19 -9.35 -25.31
CA LEU A 238 5.46 -8.08 -25.13
C LEU A 238 4.01 -8.17 -25.64
N THR A 239 3.77 -8.88 -26.73
CA THR A 239 2.43 -9.11 -27.31
C THR A 239 1.49 -9.84 -26.35
N GLU A 240 1.97 -10.85 -25.63
CA GLU A 240 1.23 -11.56 -24.57
C GLU A 240 0.88 -10.61 -23.41
N ARG A 241 1.86 -9.81 -22.96
CA ARG A 241 1.63 -8.78 -21.91
C ARG A 241 0.60 -7.75 -22.35
N GLU A 242 0.64 -7.30 -23.60
CA GLU A 242 -0.33 -6.36 -24.17
C GLU A 242 -1.73 -6.96 -24.29
N ALA A 243 -1.86 -8.23 -24.68
CA ALA A 243 -3.14 -8.93 -24.73
C ALA A 243 -3.79 -9.02 -23.34
N VAL A 244 -3.04 -9.50 -22.34
CA VAL A 244 -3.49 -9.55 -20.93
C VAL A 244 -3.80 -8.13 -20.41
N HIS A 245 -2.97 -7.13 -20.74
CA HIS A 245 -3.24 -5.76 -20.32
C HIS A 245 -4.51 -5.17 -20.98
N LYS A 246 -4.78 -5.48 -22.25
CA LYS A 246 -6.02 -5.09 -22.92
C LYS A 246 -7.23 -5.73 -22.25
N GLU A 247 -7.18 -7.02 -21.92
CA GLU A 247 -8.25 -7.73 -21.19
C GLU A 247 -8.58 -7.02 -19.86
N TYR A 248 -7.59 -6.72 -19.01
CA TYR A 248 -7.82 -6.00 -17.77
C TYR A 248 -8.35 -4.57 -17.97
N LEU A 249 -8.00 -3.89 -19.08
CA LEU A 249 -8.59 -2.61 -19.46
C LEU A 249 -10.04 -2.75 -19.96
N GLU A 250 -10.42 -3.86 -20.57
CA GLU A 250 -11.81 -4.17 -20.94
C GLU A 250 -12.65 -4.47 -19.70
N ILE A 251 -12.16 -5.31 -18.77
CA ILE A 251 -12.78 -5.54 -17.45
C ILE A 251 -12.98 -4.19 -16.74
N HIS A 252 -11.96 -3.32 -16.73
CA HIS A 252 -12.05 -1.97 -16.17
C HIS A 252 -13.17 -1.12 -16.80
N GLN A 253 -13.42 -1.28 -18.11
CA GLN A 253 -14.51 -0.60 -18.83
C GLN A 253 -15.88 -1.20 -18.52
N ARG A 254 -16.04 -2.53 -18.55
CA ARG A 254 -17.27 -3.27 -18.20
C ARG A 254 -17.71 -2.98 -16.76
N LEU A 255 -16.75 -2.74 -15.87
CA LEU A 255 -16.97 -2.27 -14.49
C LEU A 255 -17.45 -0.80 -14.39
N LYS A 256 -17.56 -0.02 -15.48
CA LYS A 256 -18.16 1.33 -15.43
C LYS A 256 -19.71 1.27 -15.49
N PRO A 257 -20.38 0.69 -16.52
CA PRO A 257 -21.84 0.61 -16.57
C PRO A 257 -22.48 0.04 -15.30
N LEU A 258 -21.89 -0.99 -14.69
CA LEU A 258 -22.40 -1.59 -13.45
C LEU A 258 -22.56 -0.56 -12.32
N ARG A 259 -21.64 0.41 -12.17
CA ARG A 259 -21.77 1.46 -11.13
C ARG A 259 -22.83 2.50 -11.48
N GLU A 260 -23.03 2.79 -12.76
CA GLU A 260 -24.06 3.72 -13.21
C GLU A 260 -25.45 3.10 -13.12
N LYS A 261 -25.60 1.79 -13.41
CA LYS A 261 -26.82 1.02 -13.09
C LYS A 261 -27.13 1.08 -11.59
N PHE A 262 -26.19 0.72 -10.72
CA PHE A 262 -26.43 0.79 -9.27
C PHE A 262 -26.77 2.20 -8.77
N LYS A 263 -26.15 3.26 -9.30
CA LYS A 263 -26.55 4.66 -9.03
C LYS A 263 -27.99 4.98 -9.43
N GLN A 264 -28.54 4.32 -10.45
CA GLN A 264 -29.94 4.45 -10.86
C GLN A 264 -30.86 3.62 -9.95
N GLU A 265 -30.49 2.38 -9.63
CA GLU A 265 -31.30 1.55 -8.72
C GLU A 265 -31.36 2.13 -7.29
N PHE A 266 -30.29 2.72 -6.76
CA PHE A 266 -30.31 3.45 -5.47
C PHE A 266 -31.21 4.71 -5.45
N ARG A 267 -31.74 5.13 -6.61
CA ARG A 267 -32.77 6.19 -6.70
C ARG A 267 -34.19 5.63 -6.83
N ARG A 268 -34.33 4.36 -7.20
CA ARG A 268 -35.61 3.66 -7.41
C ARG A 268 -36.02 2.87 -6.18
N ASP A 269 -35.07 2.17 -5.57
CA ASP A 269 -35.28 1.26 -4.46
C ASP A 269 -34.70 1.85 -3.15
N PRO A 270 -35.56 2.21 -2.17
CA PRO A 270 -35.14 2.68 -0.85
C PRO A 270 -34.37 1.64 -0.03
N ALA A 271 -34.62 0.34 -0.19
CA ALA A 271 -33.89 -0.71 0.53
C ALA A 271 -32.46 -0.84 0.01
N LEU A 272 -32.26 -0.74 -1.31
CA LEU A 272 -30.90 -0.71 -1.88
C LEU A 272 -30.12 0.57 -1.53
N LYS A 273 -30.81 1.68 -1.20
CA LYS A 273 -30.19 2.97 -0.86
C LYS A 273 -29.19 2.88 0.29
N GLU A 274 -29.41 1.99 1.27
CA GLU A 274 -28.49 1.81 2.41
C GLU A 274 -27.11 1.26 2.00
N PHE A 275 -26.98 0.54 0.88
CA PHE A 275 -25.66 0.13 0.40
C PHE A 275 -24.83 1.30 -0.15
N SER A 276 -25.47 2.42 -0.48
CA SER A 276 -24.79 3.70 -0.73
C SER A 276 -24.12 4.25 0.54
N ASN A 277 -24.73 4.03 1.71
CA ASN A 277 -24.14 4.38 3.01
C ASN A 277 -23.00 3.42 3.37
N ILE A 278 -23.16 2.11 3.18
CA ILE A 278 -22.09 1.11 3.36
C ILE A 278 -20.84 1.45 2.55
N ARG A 279 -20.99 1.87 1.28
CA ARG A 279 -19.85 2.35 0.47
C ARG A 279 -19.16 3.58 1.08
N ARG A 280 -19.89 4.51 1.71
CA ARG A 280 -19.30 5.66 2.41
C ARG A 280 -18.52 5.19 3.64
N GLN A 281 -19.09 4.28 4.43
CA GLN A 281 -18.45 3.67 5.59
C GLN A 281 -17.13 2.99 5.22
N ILE A 282 -17.12 2.11 4.20
CA ILE A 282 -15.89 1.45 3.73
C ILE A 282 -14.80 2.47 3.35
N ARG A 283 -15.13 3.54 2.61
CA ARG A 283 -14.15 4.59 2.28
C ARG A 283 -13.62 5.27 3.55
N GLN A 284 -14.50 5.63 4.47
CA GLN A 284 -14.09 6.27 5.73
C GLN A 284 -13.19 5.35 6.56
N LYS A 285 -13.48 4.04 6.60
CA LYS A 285 -12.71 3.05 7.37
C LYS A 285 -11.35 2.74 6.73
N ILE A 286 -11.24 2.80 5.40
CA ILE A 286 -9.94 2.81 4.70
C ILE A 286 -9.17 4.11 5.01
N GLY A 287 -9.85 5.25 5.02
CA GLY A 287 -9.32 6.57 5.42
C GLY A 287 -9.02 6.75 6.91
N GLN A 288 -9.17 5.70 7.72
CA GLN A 288 -8.86 5.66 9.15
C GLN A 288 -7.76 4.63 9.47
N LEU A 289 -7.07 4.10 8.45
CA LEU A 289 -5.98 3.13 8.62
C LEU A 289 -4.65 3.85 8.92
N VAL A 290 -4.03 3.49 10.04
CA VAL A 290 -2.77 4.12 10.50
C VAL A 290 -1.71 3.03 10.70
N PRO A 291 -0.45 3.19 10.24
CA PRO A 291 0.61 2.23 10.48
C PRO A 291 0.78 1.90 11.97
N GLY A 292 0.90 0.61 12.31
CA GLY A 292 1.08 0.12 13.68
C GLY A 292 -0.17 0.14 14.58
N ALA A 293 -1.25 0.85 14.21
CA ALA A 293 -2.44 0.98 15.06
C ALA A 293 -3.17 -0.36 15.33
N LYS A 294 -3.62 -0.57 16.56
CA LYS A 294 -4.40 -1.76 16.97
C LYS A 294 -5.85 -1.67 16.47
N GLU A 295 -6.33 -0.44 16.35
CA GLU A 295 -7.65 0.02 15.92
C GLU A 295 -7.96 -0.45 14.50
N ASN A 296 -6.92 -0.65 13.67
CA ASN A 296 -7.03 -1.28 12.35
C ASN A 296 -7.78 -2.62 12.37
N LYS A 297 -7.73 -3.39 13.47
CA LYS A 297 -8.51 -4.62 13.63
C LYS A 297 -10.02 -4.35 13.63
N GLN A 298 -10.45 -3.30 14.32
CA GLN A 298 -11.85 -2.87 14.36
C GLN A 298 -12.27 -2.30 12.99
N MET A 299 -11.40 -1.51 12.34
CA MET A 299 -11.69 -0.98 11.00
C MET A 299 -11.81 -2.09 9.95
N LEU A 300 -10.96 -3.13 10.03
CA LEU A 300 -11.08 -4.35 9.22
C LEU A 300 -12.39 -5.09 9.51
N GLN A 301 -12.78 -5.27 10.77
CA GLN A 301 -14.02 -5.98 11.10
C GLN A 301 -15.24 -5.21 10.59
N ASN A 302 -15.32 -3.89 10.81
CA ASN A 302 -16.38 -3.04 10.26
C ASN A 302 -16.51 -3.19 8.72
N ILE A 303 -15.39 -3.34 8.00
CA ILE A 303 -15.39 -3.56 6.54
C ILE A 303 -15.86 -4.99 6.19
N ARG A 304 -15.51 -6.02 6.97
CA ARG A 304 -16.08 -7.37 6.81
C ARG A 304 -17.59 -7.35 7.01
N ASP A 305 -18.06 -6.70 8.07
CA ASP A 305 -19.49 -6.64 8.40
C ASP A 305 -20.29 -5.97 7.26
N CYS A 306 -19.73 -4.92 6.66
CA CYS A 306 -20.24 -4.30 5.42
C CYS A 306 -20.31 -5.27 4.22
N PHE A 307 -19.31 -6.12 4.02
CA PHE A 307 -19.31 -7.13 2.95
C PHE A 307 -20.27 -8.29 3.23
N THR A 308 -20.34 -8.77 4.48
CA THR A 308 -21.30 -9.79 4.92
C THR A 308 -22.75 -9.33 4.73
N GLN A 309 -23.06 -8.07 5.05
CA GLN A 309 -24.36 -7.47 4.75
C GLN A 309 -24.65 -7.47 3.23
N ALA A 310 -23.66 -7.14 2.39
CA ALA A 310 -23.83 -7.11 0.93
C ALA A 310 -23.90 -8.51 0.26
N VAL A 311 -23.43 -9.57 0.92
CA VAL A 311 -23.65 -10.97 0.49
C VAL A 311 -25.06 -11.42 0.85
N ASN A 312 -25.52 -11.13 2.07
CA ASN A 312 -26.79 -11.63 2.59
C ASN A 312 -28.01 -10.79 2.14
N ALA A 313 -27.80 -9.61 1.56
CA ALA A 313 -28.86 -8.72 1.11
C ALA A 313 -29.57 -9.22 -0.16
N PRO A 314 -30.91 -9.12 -0.25
CA PRO A 314 -31.64 -9.42 -1.47
C PRO A 314 -31.26 -8.42 -2.57
N CYS A 315 -30.69 -8.92 -3.66
CA CYS A 315 -30.34 -8.12 -4.83
C CYS A 315 -30.38 -9.01 -6.09
N PHE A 316 -30.53 -8.38 -7.27
CA PHE A 316 -30.46 -9.10 -8.53
C PHE A 316 -29.07 -9.72 -8.75
N THR A 317 -29.03 -10.87 -9.42
CA THR A 317 -27.77 -11.51 -9.81
C THR A 317 -27.27 -11.01 -11.16
N ILE A 318 -25.98 -11.21 -11.43
CA ILE A 318 -25.35 -11.03 -12.74
C ILE A 318 -24.39 -12.20 -13.01
N ASP A 319 -24.18 -12.53 -14.28
CA ASP A 319 -23.05 -13.37 -14.67
C ASP A 319 -21.74 -12.66 -14.31
N VAL A 320 -20.88 -13.38 -13.59
CA VAL A 320 -19.62 -12.85 -13.05
C VAL A 320 -18.49 -12.89 -14.07
N LYS A 321 -18.53 -13.80 -15.05
CA LYS A 321 -17.44 -14.06 -15.98
C LYS A 321 -16.96 -12.84 -16.77
N PRO A 322 -17.82 -11.91 -17.25
CA PRO A 322 -17.39 -10.71 -17.96
C PRO A 322 -16.49 -9.75 -17.16
N PHE A 323 -16.39 -9.93 -15.83
CA PHE A 323 -15.59 -9.13 -14.91
C PHE A 323 -14.31 -9.82 -14.42
N LEU A 324 -14.00 -11.02 -14.94
CA LEU A 324 -12.83 -11.84 -14.59
C LEU A 324 -11.92 -12.02 -15.82
N ALA A 325 -10.63 -12.25 -15.61
CA ALA A 325 -9.67 -12.56 -16.66
C ALA A 325 -9.87 -13.99 -17.18
N SER A 326 -9.48 -14.28 -18.43
CA SER A 326 -9.71 -15.58 -19.08
C SER A 326 -9.10 -16.76 -18.30
N SER A 327 -7.93 -16.56 -17.68
CA SER A 327 -7.28 -17.54 -16.79
C SER A 327 -8.06 -17.84 -15.51
N THR A 328 -8.90 -16.90 -15.07
CA THR A 328 -9.79 -17.04 -13.90
C THR A 328 -11.13 -17.64 -14.31
N GLN A 329 -11.66 -17.23 -15.47
CA GLN A 329 -12.86 -17.82 -16.06
C GLN A 329 -12.69 -19.32 -16.37
N ALA A 330 -11.48 -19.75 -16.76
CA ALA A 330 -11.14 -21.16 -17.00
C ALA A 330 -11.22 -22.06 -15.74
N GLN A 331 -11.27 -21.47 -14.54
CA GLN A 331 -11.44 -22.19 -13.27
C GLN A 331 -12.93 -22.34 -12.88
N LEU A 332 -13.85 -21.78 -13.67
CA LEU A 332 -15.30 -21.84 -13.42
C LEU A 332 -15.99 -22.84 -14.37
N PRO A 333 -17.07 -23.51 -13.94
CA PRO A 333 -17.87 -24.40 -14.79
C PRO A 333 -18.34 -23.71 -16.08
N PRO A 334 -18.54 -24.44 -17.20
CA PRO A 334 -19.07 -23.87 -18.44
C PRO A 334 -20.48 -23.27 -18.25
N GLY A 335 -20.85 -22.32 -19.12
CA GLY A 335 -22.08 -21.52 -18.98
C GLY A 335 -21.91 -20.24 -18.13
N PRO A 336 -22.99 -19.46 -17.91
CA PRO A 336 -22.96 -18.25 -17.08
C PRO A 336 -22.93 -18.60 -15.59
N PHE A 337 -22.17 -17.85 -14.79
CA PHE A 337 -22.08 -18.07 -13.34
C PHE A 337 -22.67 -16.88 -12.58
N GLN A 338 -23.86 -17.07 -12.01
CA GLN A 338 -24.64 -16.01 -11.37
C GLN A 338 -24.15 -15.72 -9.94
N ILE A 339 -23.98 -14.43 -9.62
CA ILE A 339 -23.66 -13.97 -8.26
C ILE A 339 -24.37 -12.66 -7.94
N SER A 340 -24.55 -12.33 -6.66
CA SER A 340 -25.08 -11.04 -6.20
C SER A 340 -24.36 -9.87 -6.88
N ALA A 341 -25.11 -9.07 -7.65
CA ALA A 341 -24.54 -7.92 -8.36
C ALA A 341 -24.02 -6.84 -7.39
N LEU A 342 -24.60 -6.79 -6.20
CA LEU A 342 -24.22 -5.89 -5.11
C LEU A 342 -22.81 -6.18 -4.59
N LEU A 343 -22.44 -7.45 -4.47
CA LEU A 343 -21.08 -7.87 -4.07
C LEU A 343 -20.03 -7.41 -5.10
N ILE A 344 -20.30 -7.60 -6.39
CA ILE A 344 -19.40 -7.17 -7.49
C ILE A 344 -19.30 -5.65 -7.55
N TRP A 345 -20.41 -4.94 -7.34
CA TRP A 345 -20.41 -3.49 -7.20
C TRP A 345 -19.56 -3.03 -6.00
N LEU A 346 -19.70 -3.70 -4.85
CA LEU A 346 -18.96 -3.35 -3.63
C LEU A 346 -17.46 -3.59 -3.80
N PHE A 347 -17.04 -4.73 -4.36
CA PHE A 347 -15.63 -4.99 -4.72
C PHE A 347 -15.07 -3.96 -5.70
N ASN A 348 -15.87 -3.52 -6.69
CA ASN A 348 -15.46 -2.50 -7.65
C ASN A 348 -15.29 -1.11 -7.01
N CYS A 349 -16.08 -0.79 -5.98
CA CYS A 349 -15.90 0.40 -5.16
C CYS A 349 -14.70 0.27 -4.21
N PHE A 350 -14.58 -0.83 -3.48
CA PHE A 350 -13.47 -1.15 -2.58
C PHE A 350 -12.12 -1.10 -3.31
N ALA A 351 -12.00 -1.77 -4.46
CA ALA A 351 -10.80 -1.74 -5.30
C ALA A 351 -10.47 -0.34 -5.83
N LYS A 352 -11.48 0.50 -6.12
CA LYS A 352 -11.24 1.91 -6.47
C LYS A 352 -10.73 2.70 -5.26
N ASP A 353 -11.32 2.50 -4.09
CA ASP A 353 -10.97 3.27 -2.90
C ASP A 353 -9.59 2.85 -2.33
N ILE A 354 -9.20 1.57 -2.42
CA ILE A 354 -7.80 1.12 -2.21
C ILE A 354 -6.82 1.88 -3.13
N ILE A 355 -7.09 1.91 -4.44
CA ILE A 355 -6.20 2.54 -5.42
C ILE A 355 -6.15 4.06 -5.26
N ASN A 356 -7.26 4.70 -4.87
CA ASN A 356 -7.26 6.09 -4.46
C ASN A 356 -6.34 6.30 -3.25
N GLN A 357 -6.53 5.52 -2.18
CA GLN A 357 -5.81 5.65 -0.91
C GLN A 357 -4.29 5.48 -1.08
N LEU A 358 -3.89 4.48 -1.86
CA LEU A 358 -2.49 4.27 -2.22
C LEU A 358 -1.93 5.46 -3.00
N CYS A 359 -2.69 6.03 -3.95
CA CYS A 359 -2.28 7.22 -4.70
C CYS A 359 -2.17 8.50 -3.85
N THR A 360 -2.87 8.60 -2.71
CA THR A 360 -2.92 9.85 -1.90
C THR A 360 -2.07 9.79 -0.63
N GLU A 361 -2.13 8.69 0.13
CA GLU A 361 -1.41 8.57 1.41
C GLU A 361 -0.10 7.81 1.24
N ALA A 362 -0.13 6.63 0.62
CA ALA A 362 1.10 5.85 0.40
C ALA A 362 2.06 6.52 -0.61
N GLY A 363 1.57 7.45 -1.43
CA GLY A 363 2.41 8.28 -2.30
C GLY A 363 3.28 9.30 -1.55
N VAL A 364 2.84 9.74 -0.36
CA VAL A 364 3.56 10.68 0.51
C VAL A 364 4.27 9.96 1.65
N LYS A 365 3.62 8.94 2.24
CA LYS A 365 4.16 8.09 3.32
C LYS A 365 4.01 6.61 2.95
N PRO A 366 4.99 6.00 2.25
CA PRO A 366 4.93 4.62 1.75
C PRO A 366 4.53 3.57 2.80
N ALA A 367 4.90 3.77 4.07
CA ALA A 367 4.47 2.91 5.20
C ALA A 367 2.94 2.79 5.38
N ALA A 368 2.14 3.75 4.87
CA ALA A 368 0.68 3.65 4.85
C ALA A 368 0.16 2.51 3.96
N ALA A 369 0.97 2.01 3.01
CA ALA A 369 0.60 0.88 2.17
C ALA A 369 0.40 -0.43 2.96
N ASP A 370 1.09 -0.63 4.10
CA ASP A 370 0.98 -1.90 4.85
C ASP A 370 -0.44 -2.17 5.40
N PRO A 371 -1.06 -1.30 6.22
CA PRO A 371 -2.41 -1.54 6.71
C PRO A 371 -3.47 -1.57 5.60
N ILE A 372 -3.30 -0.80 4.52
CA ILE A 372 -4.17 -0.88 3.33
C ILE A 372 -4.10 -2.27 2.70
N GLY A 373 -2.89 -2.85 2.57
CA GLY A 373 -2.71 -4.21 2.05
C GLY A 373 -3.19 -5.32 2.99
N ILE A 374 -3.08 -5.15 4.32
CA ILE A 374 -3.71 -6.05 5.30
C ILE A 374 -5.22 -6.14 5.03
N VAL A 375 -5.89 -4.99 4.93
CA VAL A 375 -7.34 -4.93 4.73
C VAL A 375 -7.73 -5.47 3.36
N ALA A 376 -7.04 -5.05 2.29
CA ALA A 376 -7.31 -5.53 0.94
C ALA A 376 -7.17 -7.06 0.82
N VAL A 377 -6.09 -7.65 1.35
CA VAL A 377 -5.87 -9.10 1.32
C VAL A 377 -6.88 -9.85 2.19
N SER A 378 -7.18 -9.35 3.40
CA SER A 378 -8.16 -10.01 4.29
C SER A 378 -9.61 -9.94 3.81
N ILE A 379 -9.97 -9.02 2.92
CA ILE A 379 -11.31 -8.93 2.32
C ILE A 379 -11.37 -9.72 1.01
N LEU A 380 -10.40 -9.56 0.11
CA LEU A 380 -10.37 -10.29 -1.17
C LEU A 380 -10.17 -11.81 -0.99
N GLY A 381 -9.46 -12.24 0.06
CA GLY A 381 -9.19 -13.64 0.35
C GLY A 381 -10.19 -14.32 1.30
N ASN A 382 -11.25 -13.64 1.76
CA ASN A 382 -12.24 -14.29 2.65
C ASN A 382 -13.09 -15.29 1.86
N PRO A 383 -13.13 -16.60 2.19
CA PRO A 383 -13.94 -17.59 1.49
C PRO A 383 -15.41 -17.18 1.34
N GLN A 384 -16.00 -16.53 2.36
CA GLN A 384 -17.40 -16.07 2.32
C GLN A 384 -17.68 -15.09 1.16
N TYR A 385 -16.65 -14.41 0.65
CA TYR A 385 -16.76 -13.43 -0.44
C TYR A 385 -16.10 -13.93 -1.74
N CYS A 386 -15.57 -15.16 -1.77
CA CYS A 386 -14.95 -15.79 -2.93
C CYS A 386 -15.97 -16.66 -3.69
N ILE A 387 -15.78 -16.80 -5.01
CA ILE A 387 -16.59 -17.75 -5.80
C ILE A 387 -16.27 -19.17 -5.32
N ASN A 388 -17.31 -19.93 -4.98
CA ASN A 388 -17.23 -21.28 -4.41
C ASN A 388 -16.29 -21.40 -3.19
N GLY A 389 -16.08 -20.31 -2.45
CA GLY A 389 -15.15 -20.27 -1.32
C GLY A 389 -13.66 -20.26 -1.71
N GLN A 390 -13.32 -20.31 -3.00
CA GLN A 390 -11.95 -20.59 -3.46
C GLN A 390 -11.38 -19.55 -4.44
N ILE A 391 -12.20 -18.93 -5.30
CA ILE A 391 -11.71 -18.02 -6.35
C ILE A 391 -11.98 -16.57 -5.93
N PRO A 392 -10.93 -15.76 -5.69
CA PRO A 392 -11.05 -14.41 -5.14
C PRO A 392 -11.31 -13.35 -6.23
N PHE A 393 -11.95 -12.24 -5.87
CA PHE A 393 -12.25 -11.13 -6.78
C PHE A 393 -11.07 -10.22 -7.13
N THR A 394 -9.84 -10.78 -7.14
CA THR A 394 -8.58 -10.06 -7.40
C THR A 394 -8.59 -9.34 -8.75
N ASP A 395 -9.22 -9.91 -9.77
CA ASP A 395 -9.26 -9.33 -11.12
C ASP A 395 -9.90 -7.93 -11.17
N ILE A 396 -10.85 -7.66 -10.27
CA ILE A 396 -11.52 -6.35 -10.14
C ILE A 396 -10.55 -5.26 -9.62
N LEU A 397 -9.53 -5.67 -8.85
CA LEU A 397 -8.42 -4.83 -8.37
C LEU A 397 -7.28 -4.77 -9.39
N LEU A 398 -6.92 -5.88 -10.04
CA LEU A 398 -5.92 -5.91 -11.12
C LEU A 398 -6.35 -5.01 -12.29
N ALA A 399 -7.63 -5.01 -12.67
CA ALA A 399 -8.19 -4.09 -13.65
C ALA A 399 -8.01 -2.60 -13.29
N LYS A 400 -7.92 -2.26 -11.99
CA LYS A 400 -7.57 -0.90 -11.54
C LYS A 400 -6.06 -0.65 -11.63
N TYR A 401 -5.24 -1.59 -11.13
CA TYR A 401 -3.78 -1.49 -11.22
C TYR A 401 -3.30 -1.36 -12.68
N HIS A 402 -3.76 -2.23 -13.58
CA HIS A 402 -3.47 -2.15 -15.02
C HIS A 402 -3.81 -0.78 -15.62
N LYS A 403 -4.90 -0.14 -15.19
CA LYS A 403 -5.28 1.20 -15.67
C LYS A 403 -4.48 2.34 -15.02
N CYS A 404 -3.91 2.13 -13.83
CA CYS A 404 -3.28 3.17 -13.02
C CYS A 404 -1.75 3.10 -12.94
N CYS A 405 -1.11 1.95 -13.20
CA CYS A 405 0.34 1.76 -13.19
C CYS A 405 0.72 0.60 -14.14
N GLY A 406 1.07 0.92 -15.39
CA GLY A 406 1.33 -0.08 -16.43
C GLY A 406 2.63 -0.88 -16.24
N VAL A 407 3.63 -0.28 -15.60
CA VAL A 407 4.99 -0.85 -15.51
C VAL A 407 5.05 -2.13 -14.66
N LEU A 408 4.19 -2.27 -13.64
CA LEU A 408 4.02 -3.50 -12.86
C LEU A 408 3.66 -4.72 -13.73
N PHE A 409 3.11 -4.48 -14.92
CA PHE A 409 2.69 -5.51 -15.87
C PHE A 409 3.65 -5.63 -17.05
N GLY A 410 4.79 -4.92 -17.02
CA GLY A 410 5.77 -4.89 -18.10
C GLY A 410 5.28 -4.12 -19.32
N ILE A 411 4.40 -3.11 -19.12
CA ILE A 411 3.89 -2.23 -20.16
C ILE A 411 4.55 -0.86 -20.04
N TYR A 412 5.23 -0.47 -21.11
CA TYR A 412 6.05 0.73 -21.21
C TYR A 412 5.72 1.54 -22.48
N GLY A 413 6.38 2.69 -22.63
CA GLY A 413 6.29 3.61 -23.77
C GLY A 413 6.78 5.02 -23.41
N PRO A 414 7.10 5.87 -24.38
CA PRO A 414 7.75 7.16 -24.12
C PRO A 414 6.82 8.17 -23.42
N GLU A 415 7.21 8.64 -22.24
CA GLU A 415 6.48 9.63 -21.41
C GLU A 415 6.28 11.00 -22.07
N LYS A 416 7.03 11.30 -23.14
CA LYS A 416 6.83 12.49 -23.99
C LYS A 416 5.60 12.38 -24.90
N SER A 417 5.02 11.18 -25.07
CA SER A 417 3.88 10.93 -25.95
C SER A 417 2.57 10.74 -25.17
N GLN A 418 1.45 11.19 -25.74
CA GLN A 418 0.12 11.01 -25.14
C GLN A 418 -0.22 9.52 -24.95
N ARG A 419 0.09 8.66 -25.94
CA ARG A 419 -0.08 7.20 -25.89
C ARG A 419 0.79 6.56 -24.79
N GLY A 420 2.04 6.98 -24.64
CA GLY A 420 2.95 6.51 -23.59
C GLY A 420 2.44 6.87 -22.19
N ARG A 421 2.07 8.14 -21.97
CA ARG A 421 1.44 8.60 -20.72
C ARG A 421 0.20 7.77 -20.37
N GLN A 422 -0.70 7.53 -21.33
CA GLN A 422 -1.89 6.69 -21.13
C GLN A 422 -1.60 5.23 -20.76
N ARG A 423 -0.55 4.62 -21.34
CA ARG A 423 -0.10 3.24 -21.07
C ARG A 423 0.55 3.09 -19.70
N LEU A 424 1.38 4.05 -19.31
CA LEU A 424 2.08 4.03 -18.02
C LEU A 424 1.16 4.28 -16.82
N GLY A 425 -0.03 4.87 -17.04
CA GLY A 425 -1.00 5.15 -15.97
C GLY A 425 -0.94 6.60 -15.46
N TRP A 426 -0.49 7.53 -16.32
CA TRP A 426 -0.68 8.96 -16.08
C TRP A 426 -2.17 9.30 -15.99
N ARG A 427 -2.48 10.34 -15.20
CA ARG A 427 -3.83 10.84 -14.99
C ARG A 427 -3.99 12.19 -15.68
N GLN A 428 -5.19 12.45 -16.20
CA GLN A 428 -5.62 13.78 -16.59
C GLN A 428 -6.59 14.37 -15.55
N ILE A 429 -6.53 15.69 -15.38
CA ILE A 429 -7.43 16.51 -14.56
C ILE A 429 -7.79 17.74 -15.40
N GLY A 430 -9.07 18.08 -15.53
CA GLY A 430 -9.53 19.15 -16.45
C GLY A 430 -9.33 18.88 -17.95
N GLY A 431 -8.69 17.76 -18.33
CA GLY A 431 -8.23 17.46 -19.68
C GLY A 431 -6.70 17.54 -19.81
N GLU A 432 -6.05 18.32 -18.95
CA GLU A 432 -4.60 18.43 -18.87
C GLU A 432 -3.96 17.25 -18.15
N TRP A 433 -2.66 17.03 -18.39
CA TRP A 433 -1.88 16.04 -17.66
C TRP A 433 -1.48 16.55 -16.27
N ILE A 434 -1.51 15.68 -15.26
CA ILE A 434 -0.88 16.01 -13.97
C ILE A 434 0.63 16.26 -14.13
N THR A 435 1.22 16.99 -13.18
CA THR A 435 2.67 17.22 -13.15
C THR A 435 3.45 15.92 -12.98
N ASP A 436 4.68 15.90 -13.50
CA ASP A 436 5.62 14.78 -13.40
C ASP A 436 5.83 14.36 -11.94
N GLN A 437 5.97 15.32 -11.01
CA GLN A 437 6.06 15.07 -9.56
C GLN A 437 4.81 14.35 -9.01
N SER A 438 3.61 14.86 -9.30
CA SER A 438 2.35 14.24 -8.86
C SER A 438 2.11 12.87 -9.52
N HIS A 439 2.66 12.64 -10.71
CA HIS A 439 2.69 11.31 -11.30
C HIS A 439 3.61 10.38 -10.51
N LEU A 440 4.85 10.78 -10.22
CA LEU A 440 5.82 9.97 -9.50
C LEU A 440 5.36 9.64 -8.06
N GLU A 441 4.78 10.58 -7.32
CA GLU A 441 4.19 10.34 -6.00
C GLU A 441 3.11 9.24 -6.04
N ARG A 442 2.20 9.30 -7.03
CA ARG A 442 1.22 8.22 -7.24
C ARG A 442 1.89 6.88 -7.57
N MET A 443 3.01 6.90 -8.30
CA MET A 443 3.75 5.68 -8.64
C MET A 443 4.44 5.08 -7.42
N THR A 444 4.98 5.91 -6.52
CA THR A 444 5.50 5.48 -5.22
C THR A 444 4.42 4.72 -4.43
N GLY A 445 3.25 5.34 -4.26
CA GLY A 445 2.16 4.75 -3.49
C GLY A 445 1.60 3.46 -4.08
N LEU A 446 1.57 3.33 -5.42
CA LEU A 446 1.17 2.10 -6.10
C LEU A 446 2.26 1.01 -6.08
N GLY A 447 3.54 1.37 -6.07
CA GLY A 447 4.66 0.42 -5.91
C GLY A 447 4.70 -0.19 -4.50
N ALA A 448 4.64 0.65 -3.47
CA ALA A 448 4.54 0.22 -2.07
C ALA A 448 3.23 -0.56 -1.82
N GLY A 449 2.12 -0.12 -2.44
CA GLY A 449 0.85 -0.85 -2.45
C GLY A 449 0.96 -2.25 -3.05
N TRP A 450 1.66 -2.40 -4.18
CA TRP A 450 1.88 -3.70 -4.82
C TRP A 450 2.70 -4.64 -3.94
N ALA A 451 3.79 -4.15 -3.32
CA ALA A 451 4.59 -4.91 -2.36
C ALA A 451 3.75 -5.40 -1.17
N SER A 452 2.96 -4.49 -0.57
CA SER A 452 2.10 -4.77 0.58
C SER A 452 0.98 -5.79 0.30
N LEU A 453 0.50 -5.87 -0.94
CA LEU A 453 -0.48 -6.87 -1.38
C LEU A 453 0.18 -8.21 -1.70
N ALA A 454 1.25 -8.19 -2.49
CA ALA A 454 1.80 -9.38 -3.13
C ALA A 454 2.78 -10.16 -2.26
N LEU A 455 3.52 -9.51 -1.35
CA LEU A 455 4.47 -10.17 -0.42
C LEU A 455 3.83 -10.56 0.93
N ARG A 456 2.50 -10.65 1.01
CA ARG A 456 1.79 -10.85 2.27
C ARG A 456 1.62 -12.33 2.60
N LYS A 457 2.50 -12.83 3.48
CA LYS A 457 2.37 -14.16 4.09
C LYS A 457 1.00 -14.33 4.78
N ILE A 458 0.24 -15.33 4.34
CA ILE A 458 -0.94 -15.84 5.05
C ILE A 458 -0.46 -16.82 6.13
N LYS A 459 -1.15 -16.85 7.29
CA LYS A 459 -0.80 -17.77 8.38
C LYS A 459 -1.13 -19.21 7.98
N VAL A 460 -0.23 -20.14 8.30
CA VAL A 460 -0.51 -21.59 8.22
C VAL A 460 -1.75 -21.90 9.06
N GLY A 461 -2.64 -22.74 8.54
CA GLY A 461 -3.94 -23.04 9.17
C GLY A 461 -5.01 -21.94 9.03
N SER A 462 -4.74 -20.83 8.33
CA SER A 462 -5.78 -19.85 8.01
C SER A 462 -6.63 -20.32 6.83
N ALA A 463 -7.96 -20.21 6.96
CA ALA A 463 -8.90 -20.42 5.87
C ALA A 463 -8.87 -19.31 4.79
N LEU A 464 -8.04 -18.27 4.94
CA LEU A 464 -7.95 -17.17 3.97
C LEU A 464 -7.31 -17.64 2.66
N VAL A 465 -8.05 -17.57 1.55
CA VAL A 465 -7.54 -17.74 0.19
C VAL A 465 -6.47 -16.69 -0.07
N HIS A 466 -5.40 -17.01 -0.83
CA HIS A 466 -4.38 -16.03 -1.20
C HIS A 466 -4.81 -15.24 -2.44
N PRO A 467 -5.22 -13.95 -2.32
CA PRO A 467 -5.80 -13.24 -3.45
C PRO A 467 -4.77 -12.87 -4.51
N LEU A 468 -3.54 -12.51 -4.09
CA LEU A 468 -2.44 -12.13 -4.96
C LEU A 468 -1.13 -12.81 -4.50
N PRO A 469 -0.85 -14.06 -4.93
CA PRO A 469 0.33 -14.81 -4.47
C PRO A 469 1.67 -14.13 -4.76
N ASN A 470 2.69 -14.41 -3.94
CA ASN A 470 4.08 -13.89 -4.05
C ASN A 470 4.64 -13.84 -5.47
N ALA A 471 4.30 -14.82 -6.33
CA ALA A 471 4.69 -14.88 -7.73
C ALA A 471 4.33 -13.62 -8.54
N HIS A 472 3.29 -12.86 -8.15
CA HIS A 472 2.93 -11.59 -8.75
C HIS A 472 3.90 -10.46 -8.40
N TYR A 473 4.56 -10.51 -7.24
CA TYR A 473 5.66 -9.59 -6.91
C TYR A 473 6.87 -9.91 -7.79
N TRP A 474 7.34 -11.17 -7.79
CA TRP A 474 8.48 -11.59 -8.61
C TRP A 474 8.27 -11.28 -10.10
N ARG A 475 7.07 -11.55 -10.63
CA ARG A 475 6.69 -11.25 -12.03
C ARG A 475 6.64 -9.76 -12.33
N ALA A 476 6.22 -8.91 -11.40
CA ALA A 476 6.24 -7.45 -11.60
C ALA A 476 7.68 -6.91 -11.55
N PHE A 477 8.46 -7.34 -10.55
CA PHE A 477 9.86 -6.99 -10.39
C PHE A 477 10.68 -7.37 -11.64
N SER A 478 10.58 -8.64 -12.07
CA SER A 478 11.30 -9.15 -13.24
C SER A 478 10.86 -8.50 -14.56
N ARG A 479 9.61 -8.03 -14.66
CA ARG A 479 9.15 -7.27 -15.82
C ARG A 479 9.71 -5.86 -15.87
N ILE A 480 9.94 -5.21 -14.73
CA ILE A 480 10.54 -3.86 -14.66
C ILE A 480 12.05 -3.91 -14.93
N VAL A 481 12.80 -4.79 -14.23
CA VAL A 481 14.29 -4.85 -14.37
C VAL A 481 14.78 -5.48 -15.68
N ASN A 482 13.87 -5.90 -16.54
CA ASN A 482 14.15 -6.35 -17.91
C ASN A 482 13.44 -5.46 -18.97
N THR A 483 12.96 -4.27 -18.61
CA THR A 483 12.59 -3.24 -19.60
C THR A 483 13.86 -2.80 -20.34
N PRO A 484 13.85 -2.67 -21.69
CA PRO A 484 15.02 -2.20 -22.44
C PRO A 484 15.51 -0.82 -21.95
N PRO A 485 16.83 -0.55 -21.86
CA PRO A 485 17.33 0.69 -21.25
C PRO A 485 16.85 2.00 -21.89
N HIS A 486 16.49 1.97 -23.18
CA HIS A 486 15.94 3.13 -23.90
C HIS A 486 14.42 3.33 -23.69
N GLU A 487 13.73 2.34 -23.13
CA GLU A 487 12.31 2.39 -22.73
C GLU A 487 12.15 2.51 -21.20
N ALA A 488 13.24 2.44 -20.43
CA ALA A 488 13.28 2.58 -18.98
C ALA A 488 13.12 4.06 -18.56
N THR A 489 11.90 4.43 -18.20
CA THR A 489 11.52 5.81 -17.82
C THR A 489 11.58 6.07 -16.30
N PRO A 490 11.55 7.33 -15.83
CA PRO A 490 11.47 7.66 -14.40
C PRO A 490 10.37 6.91 -13.63
N THR A 491 9.22 6.66 -14.26
CA THR A 491 8.14 5.81 -13.70
C THR A 491 8.63 4.42 -13.27
N HIS A 492 9.49 3.78 -14.07
CA HIS A 492 9.99 2.43 -13.77
C HIS A 492 10.84 2.41 -12.50
N TYR A 493 11.80 3.33 -12.42
CA TYR A 493 12.69 3.44 -11.25
C TYR A 493 11.93 3.80 -9.97
N MET A 494 10.94 4.70 -10.04
CA MET A 494 10.15 5.09 -8.87
C MET A 494 9.25 3.96 -8.34
N VAL A 495 8.60 3.19 -9.24
CA VAL A 495 7.82 2.01 -8.83
C VAL A 495 8.74 0.94 -8.24
N LEU A 496 9.89 0.68 -8.86
CA LEU A 496 10.85 -0.33 -8.38
C LEU A 496 11.43 0.05 -7.00
N LYS A 497 11.75 1.33 -6.79
CA LYS A 497 12.16 1.87 -5.49
C LYS A 497 11.09 1.61 -4.43
N ALA A 498 9.86 2.05 -4.67
CA ALA A 498 8.78 1.94 -3.69
C ALA A 498 8.33 0.48 -3.44
N MET A 499 8.51 -0.42 -4.42
CA MET A 499 8.34 -1.87 -4.22
C MET A 499 9.35 -2.47 -3.23
N LEU A 500 10.44 -1.77 -2.91
CA LEU A 500 11.55 -2.24 -2.08
C LEU A 500 11.65 -1.54 -0.71
N GLU A 501 10.87 -0.49 -0.46
CA GLU A 501 10.97 0.27 0.79
C GLU A 501 10.49 -0.50 2.03
N GLY A 502 11.15 -0.25 3.17
CA GLY A 502 10.84 -0.84 4.48
C GLY A 502 11.07 -2.36 4.54
N ASP A 503 10.13 -3.05 5.18
CA ASP A 503 10.09 -4.52 5.32
C ASP A 503 10.05 -5.27 3.97
N SER A 504 9.75 -4.59 2.85
CA SER A 504 9.46 -5.24 1.56
C SER A 504 10.62 -6.12 1.08
N ILE A 505 11.86 -5.66 1.28
CA ILE A 505 13.09 -6.44 1.03
C ILE A 505 13.14 -7.71 1.88
N ASP A 506 12.78 -7.62 3.16
CA ASP A 506 12.91 -8.74 4.09
C ASP A 506 11.84 -9.80 3.78
N ARG A 507 10.63 -9.35 3.44
CA ARG A 507 9.54 -10.21 2.96
C ARG A 507 9.92 -10.86 1.62
N PHE A 508 10.58 -10.12 0.71
CA PHE A 508 11.04 -10.66 -0.58
C PHE A 508 12.12 -11.74 -0.39
N ILE A 509 13.14 -11.48 0.43
CA ILE A 509 14.20 -12.45 0.77
C ILE A 509 13.61 -13.66 1.51
N GLN A 510 12.71 -13.45 2.47
CA GLN A 510 12.03 -14.54 3.18
C GLN A 510 11.07 -15.38 2.30
N CYS A 511 10.72 -14.92 1.10
CA CYS A 511 9.86 -15.65 0.16
C CYS A 511 10.63 -16.35 -0.97
N TYR A 512 11.88 -15.93 -1.25
CA TYR A 512 12.65 -16.40 -2.40
C TYR A 512 14.12 -16.77 -2.12
N GLY A 513 14.65 -16.48 -0.93
CA GLY A 513 16.03 -16.80 -0.55
C GLY A 513 17.08 -16.12 -1.44
N GLN A 514 18.13 -16.88 -1.79
CA GLN A 514 19.26 -16.40 -2.63
C GLN A 514 18.81 -15.78 -3.98
N PRO A 515 17.85 -16.34 -4.72
CA PRO A 515 17.24 -15.68 -5.88
C PRO A 515 16.78 -14.23 -5.66
N ALA A 516 16.29 -13.85 -4.48
CA ALA A 516 15.95 -12.45 -4.19
C ALA A 516 17.19 -11.54 -4.15
N LEU A 517 18.31 -12.01 -3.61
CA LEU A 517 19.55 -11.22 -3.54
C LEU A 517 20.11 -10.93 -4.94
N VAL A 518 20.09 -11.93 -5.82
CA VAL A 518 20.48 -11.76 -7.24
C VAL A 518 19.52 -10.80 -7.95
N ALA A 519 18.21 -10.90 -7.70
CA ALA A 519 17.23 -9.98 -8.25
C ALA A 519 17.42 -8.54 -7.73
N LEU A 520 17.73 -8.37 -6.44
CA LEU A 520 18.02 -7.07 -5.81
C LEU A 520 19.27 -6.42 -6.42
N ARG A 521 20.38 -7.15 -6.57
CA ARG A 521 21.58 -6.68 -7.30
C ARG A 521 21.21 -6.15 -8.68
N LYS A 522 20.49 -6.95 -9.47
CA LYS A 522 20.09 -6.55 -10.82
C LYS A 522 19.17 -5.33 -10.84
N GLY A 523 18.22 -5.24 -9.91
CA GLY A 523 17.27 -4.12 -9.86
C GLY A 523 17.83 -2.80 -9.31
N LEU A 524 18.81 -2.87 -8.41
CA LEU A 524 19.35 -1.70 -7.70
C LEU A 524 20.72 -1.22 -8.23
N ILE A 525 21.49 -2.10 -8.89
CA ILE A 525 22.84 -1.80 -9.39
C ILE A 525 22.86 -1.82 -10.93
N GLU A 526 22.53 -2.96 -11.55
CA GLU A 526 22.63 -3.14 -13.02
C GLU A 526 21.59 -2.29 -13.79
N PHE A 527 20.32 -2.37 -13.41
CA PHE A 527 19.21 -1.71 -14.11
C PHE A 527 19.24 -0.16 -14.12
N PRO A 528 19.69 0.55 -13.07
CA PRO A 528 19.91 2.00 -13.12
C PRO A 528 21.24 2.42 -13.74
N GLN A 529 22.16 1.48 -14.04
CA GLN A 529 23.50 1.81 -14.53
C GLN A 529 23.44 2.60 -15.86
N GLY A 530 24.15 3.72 -15.91
CA GLY A 530 24.20 4.60 -17.09
C GLY A 530 22.95 5.47 -17.32
N ASN A 531 21.86 5.33 -16.55
CA ASN A 531 20.68 6.18 -16.71
C ASN A 531 20.85 7.52 -15.97
N PRO A 532 20.72 8.68 -16.64
CA PRO A 532 20.98 9.99 -16.01
C PRO A 532 19.89 10.46 -15.03
N SER A 533 18.72 9.80 -15.01
CA SER A 533 17.54 10.21 -14.24
C SER A 533 17.79 10.28 -12.73
N VAL A 534 17.21 11.29 -12.07
CA VAL A 534 17.22 11.42 -10.60
C VAL A 534 16.60 10.18 -9.94
N ALA A 535 15.55 9.60 -10.53
CA ALA A 535 14.93 8.38 -10.02
C ALA A 535 15.89 7.18 -10.10
N ALA A 536 16.65 7.03 -11.18
CA ALA A 536 17.67 5.98 -11.31
C ALA A 536 18.82 6.18 -10.29
N LYS A 537 19.32 7.41 -10.14
CA LYS A 537 20.35 7.77 -9.15
C LYS A 537 19.90 7.48 -7.71
N SER A 538 18.61 7.62 -7.40
CA SER A 538 18.08 7.33 -6.07
C SER A 538 18.12 5.84 -5.67
N MET A 539 18.32 4.93 -6.65
CA MET A 539 18.52 3.49 -6.39
C MET A 539 19.87 3.21 -5.75
N ALA A 540 20.93 3.93 -6.14
CA ALA A 540 22.26 3.77 -5.54
C ALA A 540 22.27 4.19 -4.06
N ALA A 541 21.53 5.25 -3.69
CA ALA A 541 21.34 5.64 -2.30
C ALA A 541 20.64 4.55 -1.48
N MET A 542 19.66 3.85 -2.08
CA MET A 542 18.99 2.71 -1.45
C MET A 542 19.94 1.52 -1.20
N VAL A 543 20.93 1.27 -2.07
CA VAL A 543 21.94 0.22 -1.82
C VAL A 543 22.75 0.50 -0.55
N GLU A 544 23.22 1.74 -0.36
CA GLU A 544 23.96 2.11 0.85
C GLU A 544 23.06 2.10 2.11
N THR A 545 21.78 2.46 2.00
CA THR A 545 20.80 2.26 3.08
C THR A 545 20.65 0.78 3.44
N ILE A 546 20.47 -0.12 2.46
CA ILE A 546 20.33 -1.57 2.68
C ILE A 546 21.57 -2.15 3.37
N LYS A 547 22.76 -1.78 2.89
CA LYS A 547 24.05 -2.16 3.45
C LYS A 547 24.25 -1.68 4.88
N LYS A 548 23.80 -0.47 5.20
CA LYS A 548 23.91 0.13 6.55
C LYS A 548 22.87 -0.39 7.54
N GLU A 549 21.61 -0.51 7.14
CA GLU A 549 20.49 -0.84 8.04
C GLU A 549 20.27 -2.35 8.17
N LYS A 550 20.52 -3.11 7.09
CA LYS A 550 20.24 -4.56 7.03
C LYS A 550 21.51 -5.42 6.99
N MET A 551 22.69 -4.79 7.06
CA MET A 551 24.01 -5.43 6.96
C MET A 551 24.17 -6.32 5.71
N LEU A 552 23.43 -5.99 4.64
CA LEU A 552 23.30 -6.80 3.44
C LEU A 552 24.11 -6.16 2.30
N THR A 553 25.21 -6.81 1.91
CA THR A 553 25.95 -6.45 0.69
C THR A 553 25.25 -7.09 -0.51
N LEU A 554 24.83 -6.25 -1.47
CA LEU A 554 24.22 -6.66 -2.73
C LEU A 554 25.26 -6.81 -3.84
#